data_AF-A0A8K0TGV7-F1
#
_entry.id   AF-A0A8K0TGV7-F1
#
_cell.length_a   1.000
_cell.length_b   1.000
_cell.length_c   1.000
_cell.angle_alpha   90.00
_cell.angle_beta   90.00
_cell.angle_gamma   90.00
#
_symmetry.space_group_name_H-M   'P 1'
#
loop_
_entity.id
_entity.type
_entity.pdbx_description
1 polymer ?
#
loop_
_entity_poly.entity_id
_entity_poly.type
_entity_poly.pdbx_seq_one_letter_code
_entity_poly.pdbx_strand_id
1 'polypeptide(L)'
;MEPRARAGKNVGKMNFSHNELAQLLYSHGDVRQPLPETVRVLDEIVTEFIQGAAFEAARNASYAGRQKIKWEDFEFAFRKNPAFLGKVQEVFQKKNEIDTAKKIFTKDDEATLMKENAAGDDGKGEKAAAAAGAPKTGQDDEELGEADDIDDNVSEAVSRRGRG
;
A
#
# COMPACT_ATOMS: atom_id res chain seq x y z
N MET A 1 23.50 15.40 -4.74
CA MET A 1 22.32 16.28 -4.82
C MET A 1 21.49 16.04 -3.58
N GLU A 2 21.29 17.05 -2.73
CA GLU A 2 20.37 16.91 -1.60
C GLU A 2 18.93 16.83 -2.11
N PRO A 3 18.10 15.91 -1.56
CA PRO A 3 16.70 15.81 -1.95
C PRO A 3 15.97 17.04 -1.43
N ARG A 4 15.58 17.93 -2.34
CA ARG A 4 14.81 19.13 -2.02
C ARG A 4 13.45 18.72 -1.46
N ALA A 5 13.23 19.01 -0.18
CA ALA A 5 11.93 18.83 0.48
C ALA A 5 10.85 19.55 -0.35
N ARG A 6 9.93 18.77 -0.93
CA ARG A 6 8.76 19.35 -1.60
C ARG A 6 7.88 19.97 -0.52
N ALA A 7 7.48 21.23 -0.70
CA ALA A 7 6.51 21.86 0.18
C ALA A 7 5.27 20.95 0.28
N GLY A 8 4.86 20.63 1.51
CA GLY A 8 3.72 19.74 1.75
C GLY A 8 2.49 20.30 1.04
N LYS A 9 1.78 19.47 0.27
CA LYS A 9 0.58 19.91 -0.48
C LYS A 9 -0.49 20.54 0.42
N ASN A 10 -0.42 20.29 1.73
CA ASN A 10 -1.42 20.65 2.72
C ASN A 10 -0.88 21.64 3.78
N VAL A 11 0.11 22.50 3.49
CA VAL A 11 0.57 23.50 4.47
C VAL A 11 -0.61 24.37 4.94
N GLY A 12 -0.90 24.36 6.24
CA GLY A 12 -2.01 25.10 6.86
C GLY A 12 -3.39 24.45 6.68
N LYS A 13 -3.47 23.24 6.13
CA LYS A 13 -4.68 22.42 5.99
C LYS A 13 -4.44 21.04 6.62
N MET A 14 -5.53 20.33 6.92
CA MET A 14 -5.42 18.96 7.42
C MET A 14 -4.90 18.02 6.32
N ASN A 15 -4.11 17.01 6.71
CA ASN A 15 -3.63 15.95 5.81
C ASN A 15 -4.70 14.87 5.59
N PHE A 16 -5.42 14.50 6.63
CA PHE A 16 -6.50 13.51 6.61
C PHE A 16 -7.88 14.17 6.64
N SER A 17 -8.90 13.45 6.18
CA SER A 17 -10.27 13.95 6.29
C SER A 17 -10.73 13.93 7.74
N HIS A 18 -11.60 14.89 8.10
CA HIS A 18 -12.16 14.96 9.44
C HIS A 18 -12.91 13.67 9.83
N ASN A 19 -13.64 13.06 8.88
CA ASN A 19 -14.44 11.86 9.14
C ASN A 19 -13.57 10.64 9.45
N GLU A 20 -12.46 10.46 8.73
CA GLU A 20 -11.52 9.35 8.98
C GLU A 20 -10.92 9.44 10.39
N LEU A 21 -10.45 10.63 10.78
CA LEU A 21 -9.87 10.84 12.10
C LEU A 21 -10.92 10.74 13.22
N ALA A 22 -12.14 11.22 12.99
CA ALA A 22 -13.23 11.07 13.95
C ALA A 22 -13.65 9.60 14.15
N GLN A 23 -13.70 8.82 13.06
CA GLN A 23 -13.97 7.38 13.14
C GLN A 23 -12.86 6.62 13.86
N LEU A 24 -11.59 6.99 13.63
CA LEU A 24 -10.46 6.43 14.34
C LEU A 24 -10.60 6.66 15.85
N LEU A 25 -10.85 7.91 16.26
CA LEU A 25 -11.07 8.27 17.67
C LEU A 25 -12.23 7.46 18.28
N TYR A 26 -13.37 7.39 17.59
CA TYR A 26 -14.53 6.63 18.05
C TYR A 26 -14.24 5.13 18.18
N SER A 27 -13.49 4.54 17.24
CA SER A 27 -13.10 3.13 17.30
C SER A 27 -12.18 2.80 18.48
N HIS A 28 -11.45 3.81 18.98
CA HIS A 28 -10.59 3.72 20.16
C HIS A 28 -11.27 4.19 21.45
N GLY A 29 -12.58 4.45 21.43
CA GLY A 29 -13.40 4.72 22.62
C GLY A 29 -13.71 6.19 22.91
N ASP A 30 -13.42 7.10 21.98
CA ASP A 30 -13.84 8.50 22.09
C ASP A 30 -15.34 8.67 21.74
N VAL A 31 -15.86 9.89 21.86
CA VAL A 31 -17.23 10.26 21.50
C VAL A 31 -17.46 10.25 19.98
N ARG A 32 -18.71 10.03 19.55
CA ARG A 32 -19.10 9.96 18.12
C ARG A 32 -18.84 11.26 17.35
N GLN A 33 -18.90 12.40 18.02
CA GLN A 33 -18.61 13.71 17.47
C GLN A 33 -17.53 14.37 18.33
N PRO A 34 -16.24 14.07 18.05
CA PRO A 34 -15.14 14.67 18.79
C PRO A 34 -15.02 16.16 18.50
N LEU A 35 -14.37 16.89 19.41
CA LEU A 35 -14.11 18.32 19.22
C LEU A 35 -13.26 18.55 17.97
N PRO A 36 -13.56 19.58 17.15
CA PRO A 36 -12.78 19.89 15.95
C PRO A 36 -11.28 20.12 16.25
N GLU A 37 -10.97 20.68 17.42
CA GLU A 37 -9.61 20.90 17.89
C GLU A 37 -8.87 19.59 18.15
N THR A 38 -9.53 18.60 18.77
CA THR A 38 -8.96 17.26 19.00
C THR A 38 -8.61 16.59 17.68
N VAL A 39 -9.51 16.67 16.69
CA VAL A 39 -9.28 16.09 15.36
C VAL A 39 -8.12 16.79 14.65
N ARG A 40 -8.00 18.11 14.78
CA ARG A 40 -6.89 18.88 14.22
C ARG A 40 -5.54 18.49 14.86
N VAL A 41 -5.49 18.38 16.18
CA VAL A 41 -4.28 17.97 16.90
C VAL A 41 -3.89 16.53 16.52
N LEU A 42 -4.88 15.64 16.38
CA LEU A 42 -4.63 14.28 15.92
C LEU A 42 -4.02 14.24 14.51
N ASP A 43 -4.50 15.08 13.58
CA ASP A 43 -3.92 15.19 12.24
C ASP A 43 -2.44 15.57 12.29
N GLU A 44 -2.08 16.53 13.13
CA GLU A 44 -0.69 16.98 13.33
C GLU A 44 0.18 15.86 13.91
N ILE A 45 -0.29 15.19 14.98
CA ILE A 45 0.42 14.07 15.63
C ILE A 45 0.64 12.90 14.67
N VAL A 46 -0.41 12.49 13.95
CA VAL A 46 -0.33 11.35 13.01
C VAL A 46 0.59 11.68 11.84
N THR A 47 0.52 12.92 11.34
CA THR A 47 1.41 13.39 10.27
C THR A 47 2.87 13.36 10.72
N GLU A 48 3.17 13.86 11.92
CA GLU A 48 4.51 13.83 12.49
C GLU A 48 5.01 12.39 12.68
N PHE A 49 4.16 11.50 13.19
CA PHE A 49 4.49 10.08 13.35
C PHE A 49 4.85 9.40 12.02
N ILE A 50 4.02 9.58 10.99
CA ILE A 50 4.26 8.98 9.67
C ILE A 50 5.54 9.52 9.05
N GLN A 51 5.76 10.83 9.15
CA GLN A 51 6.99 11.46 8.65
C GLN A 51 8.23 10.94 9.39
N GLY A 52 8.18 10.88 10.73
CA GLY A 52 9.27 10.35 11.54
C GLY A 52 9.61 8.90 11.20
N ALA A 53 8.59 8.04 11.06
CA ALA A 53 8.77 6.65 10.66
C ALA A 53 9.36 6.53 9.24
N ALA A 54 8.89 7.35 8.30
CA ALA A 54 9.40 7.36 6.93
C ALA A 54 10.85 7.84 6.85
N PHE A 55 11.26 8.82 7.67
CA PHE A 55 12.65 9.28 7.71
C PHE A 55 13.58 8.19 8.25
N GLU A 56 13.17 7.47 9.29
CA GLU A 56 13.94 6.35 9.83
C GLU A 56 14.06 5.20 8.81
N ALA A 57 12.98 4.83 8.13
CA ALA A 57 13.01 3.84 7.06
C ALA A 57 13.88 4.32 5.87
N ALA A 58 13.77 5.58 5.46
CA ALA A 58 14.59 6.16 4.39
C ALA A 58 16.08 6.15 4.74
N ARG A 59 16.43 6.37 6.01
CA ARG A 59 17.81 6.27 6.50
C ARG A 59 18.33 4.84 6.34
N ASN A 60 17.53 3.83 6.68
CA ASN A 60 17.89 2.41 6.50
C ASN A 60 18.09 2.06 5.02
N ALA A 61 17.18 2.50 4.16
CA ALA A 61 17.29 2.30 2.70
C ALA A 61 18.57 2.95 2.15
N SER A 62 18.89 4.17 2.61
CA SER A 62 20.07 4.92 2.21
C SER A 62 21.37 4.22 2.64
N TYR A 63 21.40 3.61 3.84
CA TYR A 63 22.53 2.79 4.29
C TYR A 63 22.74 1.56 3.40
N ALA A 64 21.65 0.99 2.86
CA ALA A 64 21.71 -0.09 1.89
C ALA A 64 22.02 0.38 0.46
N GLY A 65 22.33 1.66 0.24
CA GLY A 65 22.62 2.24 -1.08
C GLY A 65 21.38 2.36 -1.98
N ARG A 66 20.17 2.17 -1.44
CA ARG A 66 18.91 2.27 -2.18
C ARG A 66 18.26 3.62 -1.98
N GLN A 67 17.77 4.19 -3.08
CA GLN A 67 16.95 5.41 -3.02
C GLN A 67 15.45 5.12 -2.86
N LYS A 68 15.01 3.92 -3.26
CA LYS A 68 13.64 3.44 -3.06
C LYS A 68 13.53 2.73 -1.71
N ILE A 69 12.56 3.16 -0.92
CA ILE A 69 12.20 2.54 0.36
C ILE A 69 11.42 1.26 0.07
N LYS A 70 11.80 0.17 0.73
CA LYS A 70 11.07 -1.10 0.70
C LYS A 70 10.44 -1.37 2.06
N TRP A 71 9.60 -2.39 2.15
CA TRP A 71 8.87 -2.72 3.39
C TRP A 71 9.81 -3.22 4.50
N GLU A 72 10.91 -3.89 4.14
CA GLU A 72 11.92 -4.36 5.09
C GLU A 72 12.61 -3.20 5.83
N ASP A 73 12.66 -2.02 5.20
CA ASP A 73 13.22 -0.82 5.83
C ASP A 73 12.36 -0.34 7.01
N PHE A 74 11.04 -0.55 6.93
CA PHE A 74 10.10 -0.26 8.02
C PHE A 74 10.18 -1.32 9.12
N GLU A 75 10.33 -2.60 8.78
CA GLU A 75 10.58 -3.63 9.79
C GLU A 75 11.85 -3.32 10.60
N PHE A 76 12.93 -2.93 9.92
CA PHE A 76 14.17 -2.56 10.59
C PHE A 76 14.01 -1.27 11.40
N ALA A 77 13.26 -0.28 10.92
CA ALA A 77 12.97 0.95 11.67
C ALA A 77 12.21 0.64 12.97
N PHE A 78 11.26 -0.30 12.94
CA PHE A 78 10.45 -0.70 14.09
C PHE A 78 11.06 -1.79 14.97
N ARG A 79 12.30 -2.24 14.71
CA ARG A 79 12.96 -3.34 15.46
C ARG A 79 13.00 -3.18 16.99
N LYS A 80 12.90 -1.95 17.51
CA LYS A 80 12.89 -1.67 18.96
C LYS A 80 11.48 -1.68 19.56
N ASN A 81 10.44 -1.59 18.72
CA ASN A 81 9.05 -1.61 19.13
C ASN A 81 8.39 -2.93 18.68
N PRO A 82 8.30 -3.94 19.56
CA PRO A 82 7.75 -5.24 19.20
C PRO A 82 6.28 -5.18 18.80
N ALA A 83 5.50 -4.22 19.31
CA ALA A 83 4.09 -4.08 18.96
C ALA A 83 3.91 -3.62 17.50
N PHE A 84 4.70 -2.62 17.06
CA PHE A 84 4.66 -2.16 15.67
C PHE A 84 5.19 -3.22 14.71
N LEU A 85 6.26 -3.93 15.08
CA LEU A 85 6.80 -5.01 14.25
C LEU A 85 5.78 -6.15 14.08
N GLY A 86 5.18 -6.62 15.18
CA GLY A 86 4.14 -7.64 15.13
C GLY A 86 2.95 -7.21 14.28
N LYS A 87 2.57 -5.92 14.34
CA LYS A 87 1.48 -5.40 13.51
C LYS A 87 1.82 -5.38 12.02
N VAL A 88 3.03 -4.96 11.66
CA VAL A 88 3.50 -4.97 10.26
C VAL A 88 3.44 -6.40 9.71
N GLN A 89 3.98 -7.38 10.45
CA GLN A 89 3.97 -8.78 10.03
C GLN A 89 2.56 -9.36 9.90
N GLU A 90 1.66 -9.04 10.85
CA GLU A 90 0.25 -9.45 10.78
C GLU A 90 -0.44 -8.91 9.51
N VAL A 91 -0.17 -7.67 9.13
CA VAL A 91 -0.75 -7.04 7.94
C VAL A 91 -0.26 -7.74 6.66
N PHE A 92 1.03 -8.04 6.56
CA PHE A 92 1.58 -8.79 5.42
C PHE A 92 1.05 -10.22 5.35
N GLN A 93 0.94 -10.90 6.49
CA GLN A 93 0.39 -12.25 6.55
C GLN A 93 -1.06 -12.28 6.03
N LYS A 94 -1.90 -11.33 6.49
CA LYS A 94 -3.29 -11.20 6.03
C LYS A 94 -3.39 -10.89 4.53
N LYS A 95 -2.49 -10.05 4.01
CA LYS A 95 -2.42 -9.77 2.57
C LYS A 95 -2.13 -11.04 1.78
N ASN A 96 -1.13 -11.82 2.19
CA ASN A 96 -0.76 -13.09 1.54
C ASN A 96 -1.90 -14.12 1.57
N GLU A 97 -2.64 -14.20 2.69
CA GLU A 97 -3.82 -15.06 2.81
C GLU A 97 -4.93 -14.65 1.82
N ILE A 98 -5.21 -13.36 1.71
CA ILE A 98 -6.19 -12.82 0.75
C ILE A 98 -5.75 -13.14 -0.68
N ASP A 99 -4.48 -12.93 -1.03
CA ASP A 99 -3.97 -13.16 -2.37
C ASP A 99 -3.95 -14.64 -2.74
N THR A 100 -3.68 -15.52 -1.76
CA THR A 100 -3.79 -16.98 -1.94
C THR A 100 -5.24 -17.41 -2.14
N ALA A 101 -6.18 -16.86 -1.36
CA ALA A 101 -7.60 -17.14 -1.50
C ALA A 101 -8.14 -16.71 -2.87
N LYS A 102 -7.73 -15.52 -3.36
CA LYS A 102 -8.08 -15.04 -4.71
C LYS A 102 -7.60 -16.00 -5.81
N LYS A 103 -6.37 -16.50 -5.70
CA LYS A 103 -5.77 -17.43 -6.67
C LYS A 103 -6.52 -18.78 -6.75
N ILE A 104 -7.01 -19.28 -5.61
CA ILE A 104 -7.81 -20.51 -5.56
C ILE A 104 -9.12 -20.34 -6.35
N PHE A 105 -9.78 -19.19 -6.21
CA PHE A 105 -11.03 -18.88 -6.88
C PHE A 105 -10.89 -18.67 -8.41
N THR A 106 -9.68 -18.42 -8.92
CA THR A 106 -9.49 -18.10 -10.35
C THR A 106 -9.31 -19.33 -11.24
N LYS A 107 -8.82 -20.47 -10.72
CA LYS A 107 -8.43 -21.61 -11.57
C LYS A 107 -9.54 -22.66 -11.79
N ASP A 108 -10.42 -22.87 -10.82
CA ASP A 108 -11.42 -23.95 -10.88
C ASP A 108 -12.88 -23.47 -10.84
N ASP A 109 -13.17 -22.27 -10.34
CA ASP A 109 -14.55 -21.82 -10.10
C ASP A 109 -15.17 -21.01 -11.25
N GLU A 110 -14.39 -20.40 -12.14
CA GLU A 110 -14.94 -19.60 -13.25
C GLU A 110 -15.68 -20.48 -14.28
N ALA A 111 -15.14 -21.67 -14.56
CA ALA A 111 -15.74 -22.62 -15.52
C ALA A 111 -16.99 -23.33 -14.97
N THR A 112 -17.08 -23.52 -13.65
CA THR A 112 -18.23 -24.16 -12.99
C THR A 112 -19.35 -23.15 -12.73
N LEU A 113 -19.03 -21.92 -12.30
CA LEU A 113 -20.02 -20.84 -12.10
C LEU A 113 -20.63 -20.35 -13.42
N MET A 114 -19.89 -20.30 -14.53
CA MET A 114 -20.48 -20.01 -15.85
C MET A 114 -21.42 -21.11 -16.33
N LYS A 115 -21.15 -22.37 -15.95
CA LYS A 115 -21.97 -23.52 -16.35
C LYS A 115 -23.23 -23.67 -15.50
N GLU A 116 -23.18 -23.31 -14.21
CA GLU A 116 -24.37 -23.29 -13.34
C GLU A 116 -25.31 -22.11 -13.66
N ASN A 117 -24.78 -20.94 -14.02
CA ASN A 117 -25.62 -19.80 -14.42
C ASN A 117 -26.24 -19.95 -15.83
N ALA A 118 -25.62 -20.73 -16.72
CA ALA A 118 -26.16 -21.02 -18.05
C ALA A 118 -27.21 -22.16 -18.05
N ALA A 119 -27.29 -22.96 -16.99
CA ALA A 119 -28.24 -24.08 -16.87
C ALA A 119 -29.56 -23.72 -16.15
N GLY A 120 -29.74 -22.45 -15.77
CA GLY A 120 -30.86 -21.99 -14.93
C GLY A 120 -31.85 -21.01 -15.57
N ASP A 121 -31.74 -20.67 -16.86
CA ASP A 121 -32.65 -19.71 -17.52
C ASP A 121 -33.53 -20.37 -18.59
N ASP A 122 -34.61 -21.02 -18.13
CA ASP A 122 -35.80 -21.31 -18.93
C ASP A 122 -37.02 -20.61 -18.30
N GLY A 123 -37.23 -19.34 -18.68
CA GLY A 123 -38.58 -18.81 -18.92
C GLY A 123 -39.20 -17.82 -17.91
N LYS A 124 -39.12 -16.53 -18.23
CA LYS A 124 -40.24 -15.57 -18.52
C LYS A 124 -39.85 -14.15 -18.10
N GLY A 125 -39.76 -13.26 -19.09
CA GLY A 125 -39.43 -11.85 -18.88
C GLY A 125 -40.61 -10.99 -18.43
N GLU A 126 -40.27 -9.83 -17.87
CA GLU A 126 -41.03 -8.60 -18.05
C GLU A 126 -40.09 -7.39 -18.05
N LYS A 127 -40.37 -6.42 -18.93
CA LYS A 127 -39.55 -5.24 -19.22
C LYS A 127 -39.56 -4.25 -18.05
N ALA A 128 -38.39 -3.71 -17.70
CA ALA A 128 -38.27 -2.34 -17.19
C ALA A 128 -36.95 -1.72 -17.65
N ALA A 129 -37.04 -0.46 -18.06
CA ALA A 129 -36.06 0.26 -18.85
C ALA A 129 -35.03 1.04 -18.02
N ALA A 130 -33.95 1.39 -18.72
CA ALA A 130 -33.17 2.62 -18.62
C ALA A 130 -32.00 2.71 -17.61
N ALA A 131 -30.81 2.84 -18.24
CA ALA A 131 -29.76 3.82 -17.97
C ALA A 131 -28.97 3.74 -16.65
N ALA A 132 -27.67 3.43 -16.75
CA ALA A 132 -26.61 4.45 -16.83
C ALA A 132 -25.23 3.86 -16.50
N GLY A 133 -24.23 4.20 -17.34
CA GLY A 133 -22.86 4.47 -16.90
C GLY A 133 -22.00 3.30 -16.45
N ALA A 134 -21.29 2.68 -17.40
CA ALA A 134 -20.07 1.93 -17.08
C ALA A 134 -18.96 2.90 -16.65
N PRO A 135 -18.26 2.67 -15.52
CA PRO A 135 -16.91 3.18 -15.36
C PRO A 135 -15.95 2.15 -15.94
N LYS A 136 -15.15 2.58 -16.92
CA LYS A 136 -13.88 1.94 -17.24
C LYS A 136 -12.91 2.21 -16.08
N THR A 137 -12.48 1.16 -15.40
CA THR A 137 -11.22 1.13 -14.65
C THR A 137 -10.40 0.03 -15.33
N GLY A 138 -9.37 0.34 -16.12
CA GLY A 138 -8.22 1.14 -15.69
C GLY A 138 -7.23 0.15 -15.09
N GLN A 139 -6.32 -0.28 -15.95
CA GLN A 139 -5.44 -1.43 -15.83
C GLN A 139 -4.12 -0.94 -15.23
N ASP A 140 -4.02 -0.88 -13.90
CA ASP A 140 -2.88 -0.24 -13.23
C ASP A 140 -2.59 -0.94 -11.88
N ASP A 141 -2.66 -2.27 -11.82
CA ASP A 141 -2.11 -3.01 -10.69
C ASP A 141 -0.58 -3.04 -10.85
N GLU A 142 0.12 -2.17 -10.12
CA GLU A 142 1.57 -2.21 -9.98
C GLU A 142 1.98 -3.58 -9.44
N GLU A 143 2.52 -4.41 -10.32
CA GLU A 143 3.28 -5.63 -10.04
C GLU A 143 4.53 -5.27 -9.23
N LEU A 144 4.32 -5.09 -7.92
CA LEU A 144 5.37 -4.80 -6.96
C LEU A 144 6.20 -6.07 -6.70
N GLY A 145 7.22 -6.27 -7.54
CA GLY A 145 8.54 -6.65 -7.05
C GLY A 145 8.92 -8.13 -7.07
N GLU A 146 8.58 -8.89 -8.10
CA GLU A 146 9.15 -10.23 -8.29
C GLU A 146 9.94 -10.46 -9.60
N ALA A 147 10.12 -9.44 -10.44
CA ALA A 147 10.98 -9.53 -11.62
C ALA A 147 11.88 -8.30 -11.71
N ASP A 148 13.14 -8.43 -11.28
CA ASP A 148 14.31 -7.73 -11.85
C ASP A 148 15.59 -8.12 -11.08
N ASP A 149 15.84 -9.43 -10.96
CA ASP A 149 17.17 -9.96 -10.61
C ASP A 149 17.57 -11.05 -11.63
N ILE A 150 17.65 -10.66 -12.92
CA ILE A 150 18.42 -11.41 -13.93
C ILE A 150 19.35 -10.41 -14.64
N ASP A 151 20.59 -10.42 -14.16
CA ASP A 151 21.86 -10.31 -14.88
C ASP A 151 22.02 -9.21 -15.95
N ASP A 152 22.85 -8.19 -15.64
CA ASP A 152 23.84 -7.64 -16.58
C ASP A 152 24.76 -6.65 -15.87
N ASN A 153 25.94 -7.13 -15.42
CA ASN A 153 27.24 -6.67 -15.92
C ASN A 153 28.38 -7.19 -15.03
N VAL A 154 28.70 -8.47 -15.21
CA VAL A 154 30.08 -8.95 -15.04
C VAL A 154 30.84 -8.54 -16.31
N SER A 155 31.57 -7.42 -16.26
CA SER A 155 32.73 -7.22 -17.14
C SER A 155 33.88 -6.56 -16.38
N GLU A 156 34.68 -7.45 -15.82
CA GLU A 156 36.14 -7.42 -15.74
C GLU A 156 36.86 -6.28 -16.48
N ALA A 157 37.61 -5.46 -15.73
CA ALA A 157 38.84 -4.82 -16.21
C ALA A 157 39.76 -4.45 -15.03
N VAL A 158 40.22 -5.46 -14.29
CA VAL A 158 41.52 -5.37 -13.61
C VAL A 158 42.59 -5.66 -14.65
N SER A 159 43.66 -4.84 -14.63
CA SER A 159 44.93 -5.00 -15.35
C SER A 159 45.09 -4.23 -16.65
N ARG A 160 45.51 -2.96 -16.55
CA ARG A 160 46.73 -2.49 -17.22
C ARG A 160 47.53 -1.56 -16.30
N ARG A 161 48.41 -2.17 -15.51
CA ARG A 161 49.65 -1.53 -15.06
C ARG A 161 50.60 -1.53 -16.26
N GLY A 162 51.10 -0.37 -16.68
CA GLY A 162 52.13 -0.31 -17.72
C GLY A 162 52.49 1.11 -18.18
N ARG A 163 53.63 1.59 -17.66
CA ARG A 163 54.61 2.54 -18.22
C ARG A 163 54.17 3.51 -19.34
N GLY A 164 54.40 4.79 -19.07
CA GLY A 164 54.62 5.87 -20.02
C GLY A 164 55.13 7.06 -19.25
#